data_AF-A0A5E4MST1-F1
#
_entry.id   AF-A0A5E4MST1-F1
#
_cell.length_a   1.000
_cell.length_b   1.000
_cell.length_c   1.000
_cell.angle_alpha   90.00
_cell.angle_beta   90.00
_cell.angle_gamma   90.00
#
_symmetry.space_group_name_H-M   'P 1'
#
loop_
_entity.id
_entity.type
_entity.pdbx_description
1 polymer ?
#
loop_
_entity_poly.entity_id
_entity_poly.type
_entity_poly.pdbx_seq_one_letter_code
_entity_poly.pdbx_strand_id
1 'polypeptide(L)' 'MARKDPPICETCGVECTVEHIIIDCLKYADSRSKYSIPYQLSEALQSDLQSNTNIVNFLKDTKLYNLI' A
#
# COMPACT_ATOMS: atom_id res chain seq x y z
N MET A 1 4.48 18.35 18.30
CA MET A 1 3.75 17.42 17.41
C MET A 1 4.57 16.15 17.31
N ALA A 2 4.15 15.08 17.97
CA ALA A 2 4.89 13.82 17.98
C ALA A 2 4.95 13.29 16.54
N ARG A 3 6.17 13.17 15.98
CA ARG A 3 6.39 12.32 14.81
C ARG A 3 6.03 10.92 15.27
N LYS A 4 4.81 10.46 14.96
CA LYS A 4 4.43 9.07 15.20
C LYS A 4 5.47 8.25 14.46
N ASP A 5 6.20 7.42 15.20
CA ASP A 5 7.11 6.43 14.63
C ASP A 5 6.42 5.76 13.44
N PRO A 6 7.14 5.53 12.32
CA PRO A 6 6.55 4.97 11.13
C PRO A 6 5.76 3.72 11.50
N PRO A 7 4.52 3.58 11.01
CA PRO A 7 3.70 2.43 11.36
C PRO A 7 4.51 1.17 11.06
N ILE A 8 4.73 0.31 12.04
CA ILE A 8 5.40 -0.97 11.82
C ILE A 8 4.32 -1.95 11.37
N CYS A 9 4.59 -2.70 10.31
CA CYS A 9 3.68 -3.76 9.88
C CYS A 9 3.74 -4.90 10.90
N GLU A 10 2.69 -5.08 11.70
CA GLU A 10 2.61 -6.14 12.72
C GLU A 10 2.77 -7.56 12.13
N THR A 11 2.43 -7.73 10.85
CA THR A 11 2.54 -9.01 10.14
C THR A 11 3.96 -9.29 9.66
N CYS A 12 4.71 -8.25 9.26
CA CYS A 12 6.02 -8.40 8.65
C CYS A 12 7.17 -8.00 9.59
N GLY A 13 6.88 -7.31 10.70
CA GLY A 13 7.86 -6.83 11.68
C GLY A 13 8.78 -5.72 11.16
N VAL A 14 8.47 -5.11 10.02
CA VAL A 14 9.27 -4.07 9.36
C VAL A 14 8.50 -2.76 9.25
N GLU A 15 9.21 -1.66 9.00
CA GLU A 15 8.61 -0.36 8.76
C GLU A 15 7.64 -0.42 7.57
N CYS A 16 6.40 0.02 7.79
CA CYS A 16 5.35 0.01 6.78
C CYS A 16 5.57 1.21 5.85
N THR A 17 6.40 0.99 4.84
CA THR A 17 6.65 1.94 3.75
C THR A 17 5.63 1.75 2.63
N VAL A 18 5.52 2.74 1.73
CA VAL A 18 4.66 2.65 0.53
C VAL A 18 5.06 1.44 -0.32
N GLU A 19 6.36 1.18 -0.46
CA GLU A 19 6.88 -0.01 -1.14
C GLU A 19 6.49 -1.29 -0.41
N HIS A 20 6.65 -1.35 0.92
CA HIS A 20 6.24 -2.51 1.67
C HIS A 20 4.74 -2.79 1.50
N ILE A 21 3.90 -1.79 1.73
CA ILE A 21 2.44 -1.89 1.64
C ILE A 21 1.98 -2.41 0.28
N ILE A 22 2.54 -1.88 -0.80
CA ILE A 22 2.11 -2.15 -2.18
C ILE A 22 2.76 -3.43 -2.71
N ILE A 23 4.00 -3.74 -2.32
CA ILE A 23 4.83 -4.74 -2.99
C ILE A 23 5.14 -5.95 -2.08
N ASP A 24 5.60 -5.72 -0.85
CA ASP A 24 6.14 -6.77 0.03
C ASP A 24 5.17 -7.27 1.12
N CYS A 25 4.11 -6.54 1.41
CA CYS A 25 3.29 -6.80 2.58
C CYS A 25 2.30 -7.93 2.30
N LEU A 26 2.56 -9.09 2.91
CA LEU A 26 1.69 -10.27 2.85
C LEU A 26 0.28 -10.00 3.38
N LYS A 27 0.14 -9.09 4.36
CA LYS A 27 -1.17 -8.67 4.91
C LYS A 27 -2.10 -8.13 3.84
N TYR A 28 -1.54 -7.48 2.82
CA TYR A 28 -2.30 -6.83 1.76
C TYR A 28 -2.29 -7.62 0.45
N ALA A 29 -1.71 -8.81 0.41
CA ALA A 29 -1.65 -9.65 -0.79
C ALA A 29 -3.05 -9.92 -1.38
N ASP A 30 -4.06 -10.13 -0.53
CA ASP A 30 -5.45 -10.35 -0.96
C ASP A 30 -6.05 -9.10 -1.63
N SER A 31 -5.98 -7.93 -0.97
CA SER A 31 -6.40 -6.65 -1.57
C SER A 31 -5.59 -6.36 -2.84
N ARG A 32 -4.31 -6.72 -2.88
CA ARG A 32 -3.45 -6.49 -4.05
C ARG A 32 -3.92 -7.30 -5.26
N SER A 33 -4.24 -8.57 -5.07
CA SER A 33 -4.86 -9.42 -6.09
C SER A 33 -6.25 -8.93 -6.49
N LYS A 34 -7.06 -8.49 -5.52
CA LYS A 34 -8.41 -7.95 -5.75
C LYS A 34 -8.40 -6.69 -6.62
N TYR A 35 -7.45 -5.79 -6.38
CA TYR A 35 -7.30 -4.53 -7.14
C TYR A 35 -6.32 -4.65 -8.32
N SER A 36 -5.81 -5.86 -8.63
CA SER A 36 -4.79 -6.10 -9.67
C SER A 36 -3.65 -5.09 -9.62
N ILE A 37 -3.15 -4.82 -8.41
CA ILE A 37 -2.02 -3.92 -8.21
C ILE A 37 -0.74 -4.68 -8.63
N PRO A 38 0.09 -4.10 -9.51
CA PRO A 38 1.29 -4.77 -9.99
C PRO A 38 2.34 -4.92 -8.87
N TYR A 39 3.26 -5.89 -9.05
CA TYR A 39 4.41 -6.12 -8.15
C TYR A 39 5.52 -5.07 -8.34
N GLN A 40 5.32 -4.10 -9.23
CA GLN A 40 6.28 -3.04 -9.52
C GLN A 40 5.70 -1.71 -9.03
N LEU A 41 6.37 -1.07 -8.08
CA LEU A 41 5.94 0.22 -7.54
C LEU A 41 5.84 1.29 -8.64
N SER A 42 6.75 1.24 -9.62
CA SER A 42 6.77 2.10 -10.80
C SER A 42 5.54 1.93 -11.70
N GLU A 43 5.02 0.71 -11.86
CA GLU A 43 3.77 0.47 -12.60
C GLU A 43 2.54 0.81 -11.74
N ALA A 44 2.61 0.54 -10.44
CA ALA A 44 1.53 0.80 -9.51
C ALA A 44 1.29 2.32 -9.35
N LEU A 45 2.37 3.10 -9.26
CA LEU A 45 2.35 4.57 -9.16
C LEU A 45 2.46 5.26 -10.53
N GLN A 46 2.25 4.54 -11.62
CA GLN A 46 2.23 5.15 -12.95
C GLN A 46 1.13 6.24 -13.00
N SER A 47 1.36 7.28 -13.79
CA SER A 47 0.38 8.35 -14.04
C SER A 47 -0.81 7.90 -14.90
N ASP A 48 -1.19 6.63 -14.79
CA ASP A 48 -2.36 6.07 -15.43
C ASP A 48 -3.58 6.19 -14.51
N LEU A 49 -4.72 6.57 -15.08
CA LEU A 49 -5.95 6.81 -14.33
C LEU A 49 -6.44 5.54 -13.63
N GLN A 50 -6.27 4.38 -14.26
CA GLN A 50 -6.67 3.08 -13.73
C GLN A 50 -5.75 2.65 -12.59
N SER A 51 -4.43 2.76 -12.77
CA SER A 51 -3.46 2.45 -11.70
C SER A 51 -3.70 3.33 -10.47
N ASN A 52 -3.90 4.63 -10.67
CA ASN A 52 -4.18 5.57 -9.57
C ASN A 52 -5.50 5.22 -8.84
N THR A 53 -6.55 4.91 -9.61
CA THR A 53 -7.84 4.49 -9.04
C THR A 53 -7.72 3.20 -8.23
N ASN A 54 -6.97 2.22 -8.73
CA ASN A 54 -6.74 0.96 -8.04
C ASN A 54 -5.95 1.19 -6.74
N ILE A 55 -4.87 1.99 -6.78
CA ILE A 55 -4.10 2.37 -5.59
C ILE A 55 -4.99 3.07 -4.57
N VAL A 56 -5.79 4.05 -4.98
CA VAL A 56 -6.67 4.80 -4.06
C VAL A 56 -7.71 3.88 -3.43
N ASN A 57 -8.31 2.97 -4.21
CA ASN A 57 -9.26 1.99 -3.68
C ASN A 57 -8.58 0.99 -2.74
N PHE A 58 -7.39 0.51 -3.08
CA PHE A 58 -6.57 -0.32 -2.23
C PHE A 58 -6.25 0.39 -0.90
N LEU A 59 -5.81 1.65 -0.94
CA LEU A 59 -5.51 2.46 0.25
C LEU A 59 -6.75 2.67 1.13
N LYS A 60 -7.94 2.81 0.52
CA LYS A 60 -9.21 2.91 1.25
C LYS A 60 -9.62 1.59 1.89
N ASP A 61 -9.52 0.48 1.16
CA ASP A 61 -9.86 -0.88 1.62
C ASP A 61 -8.95 -1.32 2.77
N THR A 62 -7.65 -1.04 2.63
CA THR A 62 -6.62 -1.32 3.65
C THR A 62 -6.61 -0.33 4.82
N LYS A 63 -7.46 0.70 4.78
CA LYS A 63 -7.52 1.84 5.73
C LYS A 63 -6.21 2.61 5.90
N LEU A 64 -5.26 2.42 4.99
CA LEU A 64 -3.99 3.14 4.97
C LEU A 64 -4.13 4.58 4.49
N TYR A 65 -5.22 4.91 3.78
CA TYR A 65 -5.48 6.28 3.31
C TYR A 65 -5.49 7.35 4.43
N ASN A 66 -5.76 6.96 5.68
CA ASN A 66 -5.74 7.88 6.83
C ASN A 66 -4.35 7.99 7.51
N LEU A 67 -3.43 7.09 7.16
CA LEU A 67 -2.09 7.00 7.75
C LEU A 67 -1.01 7.75 6.95
N ILE A 68 -1.34 8.20 5.74
CA ILE A 68 -0.44 8.87 4.79
C ILE A 68 -0.80 10.35 4.69
#